data_AF-A0A1I4TAE4-F1
#
_entry.id   AF-A0A1I4TAE4-F1
#
_cell.length_a   1.000
_cell.length_b   1.000
_cell.length_c   1.000
_cell.angle_alpha   90.00
_cell.angle_beta   90.00
_cell.angle_gamma   90.00
#
_symmetry.space_group_name_H-M   'P 1'
#
loop_
_entity.id
_entity.type
_entity.pdbx_description
1 polymer ?
#
loop_
_entity_poly.entity_id
_entity_poly.type
_entity_poly.pdbx_seq_one_letter_code
_entity_poly.pdbx_strand_id
1 'polypeptide(L)' 'MKQNIIYSVLFFIVLFILKYFFDKSDTQSMLISSAIGTLIFFIYRVLIRKYLYKQKDQEN' A
#
# COMPACT_ATOMS: atom_id res chain seq x y z
N MET A 1 -9.64 -1.61 16.67
CA MET A 1 -10.19 -0.56 15.76
C MET A 1 -9.36 0.72 15.72
N LYS A 2 -8.97 1.34 16.85
CA LYS A 2 -8.24 2.62 16.86
C LYS A 2 -6.87 2.61 16.13
N GLN A 3 -6.13 1.49 16.19
CA GLN A 3 -4.86 1.35 15.48
C GLN A 3 -5.02 1.31 13.94
N ASN A 4 -6.07 0.69 13.41
CA ASN A 4 -6.32 0.66 11.96
C ASN A 4 -6.54 2.06 11.36
N ILE A 5 -7.17 2.96 12.12
CA ILE A 5 -7.37 4.36 11.70
C ILE A 5 -6.02 5.08 11.60
N ILE A 6 -5.13 4.87 12.58
CA ILE A 6 -3.79 5.48 12.58
C ILE A 6 -3.00 5.00 11.36
N TYR A 7 -2.99 3.69 11.06
CA TYR A 7 -2.30 3.16 9.88
C TYR A 7 -2.90 3.65 8.56
N SER A 8 -4.23 3.84 8.48
CA SER A 8 -4.88 4.41 7.30
C SER A 8 -4.49 5.88 7.09
N VAL A 9 -4.51 6.69 8.15
CA VAL A 9 -4.09 8.10 8.09
C VAL A 9 -2.62 8.22 7.67
N LEU A 10 -1.75 7.39 8.25
CA LEU A 10 -0.33 7.34 7.90
C LEU A 10 -0.13 6.94 6.42
N PHE A 11 -0.91 5.99 5.92
CA PHE A 11 -0.89 5.57 4.52
C PHE A 11 -1.31 6.72 3.58
N PHE A 12 -2.37 7.46 3.91
CA PHE A 12 -2.80 8.61 3.11
C PHE A 12 -1.78 9.75 3.12
N ILE A 13 -1.10 9.99 4.24
CA ILE A 13 -0.02 11.00 4.33
C ILE A 13 1.15 10.60 3.43
N VAL A 14 1.57 9.33 3.45
CA VAL A 14 2.65 8.83 2.58
C VAL A 14 2.26 8.95 1.11
N LEU A 15 1.02 8.61 0.74
CA LEU A 15 0.51 8.78 -0.63
C LEU A 15 0.48 10.25 -1.06
N PHE A 16 0.12 11.16 -0.16
CA PHE A 16 0.07 12.59 -0.44
C PHE A 16 1.47 13.19 -0.68
N ILE A 17 2.44 12.79 0.15
CA ILE A 17 3.85 13.17 -0.04
C ILE A 17 4.37 12.62 -1.37
N LEU A 18 4.09 11.35 -1.68
CA LEU A 18 4.43 10.76 -2.98
C LEU A 18 3.84 11.60 -4.12
N LYS A 19 2.54 11.91 -4.07
CA LYS A 19 1.85 12.72 -5.10
C LYS A 19 2.50 14.09 -5.29
N TYR A 20 2.85 14.77 -4.20
CA TYR A 20 3.50 16.09 -4.27
C TYR A 20 4.88 16.05 -4.94
N PHE A 21 5.65 14.98 -4.70
CA PHE A 21 6.89 14.74 -5.43
C PHE A 21 6.65 14.36 -6.90
N PHE A 22 5.53 13.67 -7.20
CA PHE A 22 5.20 13.26 -8.56
C PHE A 22 4.64 14.36 -9.45
N ASP A 23 3.94 15.35 -8.89
CA ASP A 23 3.33 16.45 -9.66
C ASP A 23 4.37 17.36 -10.32
N LYS A 24 5.60 17.40 -9.79
CA LYS A 24 6.74 18.11 -10.39
C LYS A 24 7.56 17.27 -11.36
N SER A 25 7.22 16.00 -11.55
CA SER A 25 8.14 15.03 -12.12
C SER A 25 7.71 14.55 -13.50
N ASP A 26 8.69 14.54 -14.40
CA ASP A 26 8.59 14.11 -15.79
C ASP A 26 7.92 12.73 -15.95
N THR A 27 7.44 12.39 -17.14
CA THR A 27 6.71 11.13 -17.45
C THR A 27 7.39 9.85 -16.93
N GLN A 28 8.72 9.84 -16.79
CA GLN A 28 9.48 8.75 -16.16
C GLN A 28 9.17 8.56 -14.68
N SER A 29 9.01 9.62 -13.91
CA SER A 29 8.69 9.54 -12.48
C SER A 29 7.24 9.11 -12.25
N MET A 30 6.33 9.42 -13.18
CA MET A 30 4.97 8.86 -13.19
C MET A 30 4.96 7.34 -13.46
N LEU A 31 5.88 6.84 -14.29
CA LEU A 31 6.06 5.39 -14.50
C LEU A 31 6.66 4.72 -13.25
N ILE A 32 7.64 5.35 -12.61
CA ILE A 32 8.27 4.85 -11.38
C ILE A 32 7.24 4.81 -10.25
N SER A 33 6.40 5.84 -10.10
CA SER A 33 5.31 5.87 -9.10
C SER A 33 4.31 4.73 -9.30
N SER A 34 3.90 4.51 -10.55
CA SER A 34 2.96 3.46 -10.92
C SER A 34 3.56 2.08 -10.68
N ALA A 35 4.86 1.90 -10.97
CA ALA A 35 5.58 0.67 -10.68
C ALA A 35 5.68 0.41 -9.16
N ILE A 36 6.01 1.44 -8.36
CA ILE A 36 6.06 1.35 -6.89
C ILE A 36 4.67 1.03 -6.32
N GLY A 37 3.63 1.72 -6.77
CA GLY A 37 2.25 1.47 -6.35
C GLY A 37 1.78 0.06 -6.68
N THR A 38 2.12 -0.43 -7.88
CA THR A 38 1.82 -1.81 -8.31
C THR A 38 2.54 -2.83 -7.42
N LEU A 39 3.80 -2.58 -7.08
CA LEU A 39 4.59 -3.44 -6.20
C LEU A 39 4.00 -3.50 -4.78
N ILE A 40 3.63 -2.35 -4.22
CA ILE A 40 3.00 -2.26 -2.89
C ILE A 40 1.67 -3.02 -2.90
N PHE A 41 0.83 -2.83 -3.92
CA PHE A 41 -0.44 -3.54 -4.07
C PHE A 41 -0.23 -5.05 -4.16
N PHE A 42 0.79 -5.50 -4.90
CA PHE A 42 1.12 -6.91 -5.02
C PHE A 42 1.55 -7.51 -3.68
N ILE A 43 2.44 -6.84 -2.95
CA ILE A 43 2.90 -7.27 -1.61
C ILE A 43 1.71 -7.34 -0.65
N TYR A 44 0.87 -6.30 -0.63
CA TYR A 44 -0.34 -6.27 0.20
C TYR A 44 -1.28 -7.43 -0.12
N ARG A 45 -1.51 -7.73 -1.40
CA ARG A 45 -2.34 -8.85 -1.86
C ARG A 45 -1.79 -10.21 -1.41
N VAL A 46 -0.47 -10.38 -1.42
CA VAL A 46 0.19 -11.61 -0.96
C VAL A 46 0.09 -11.75 0.55
N LEU A 47 0.37 -10.68 1.31
CA LEU A 47 0.28 -10.68 2.76
C LEU A 47 -1.15 -10.93 3.26
N ILE A 48 -2.15 -10.28 2.65
CA ILE A 48 -3.55 -10.51 2.99
C ILE A 48 -3.97 -11.95 2.71
N ARG A 49 -3.59 -12.51 1.55
CA ARG A 49 -3.90 -13.92 1.27
C ARG A 49 -3.26 -14.82 2.32
N LYS A 50 -1.99 -14.62 2.64
CA LYS A 50 -1.31 -15.41 3.67
C LYS A 50 -1.97 -15.28 5.05
N TYR A 51 -2.42 -14.08 5.41
CA TYR A 51 -3.10 -13.83 6.67
C TYR A 51 -4.48 -14.49 6.72
N LEU A 52 -5.29 -14.36 5.65
CA LEU A 52 -6.60 -15.00 5.52
C LEU A 52 -6.52 -16.53 5.58
N TYR A 53 -5.54 -17.14 4.91
CA TYR A 53 -5.32 -18.59 4.98
C TYR A 53 -4.92 -19.03 6.38
N LYS A 54 -4.01 -18.29 7.03
CA LYS A 54 -3.57 -18.59 8.40
C LYS A 54 -4.71 -18.46 9.42
N GLN A 55 -5.63 -17.51 9.23
CA GLN A 55 -6.84 -17.41 10.06
C GLN A 55 -7.73 -18.66 9.90
N LYS A 56 -7.88 -19.14 8.67
CA LYS A 56 -8.72 -20.30 8.35
C LYS A 56 -8.19 -21.62 8.91
N ASP A 57 -6.86 -21.76 9.03
CA ASP A 57 -6.21 -22.93 9.67
C ASP A 57 -6.22 -22.87 11.20
N GLN A 58 -6.50 -21.71 11.83
CA GLN A 58 -6.64 -21.59 13.29
C GLN A 58 -8.08 -21.73 13.79
N GLU A 59 -9.06 -21.69 12.89
CA GLU A 59 -10.49 -21.78 13.20
C GLU A 59 -11.07 -23.20 13.00
N ASN A 60 -10.22 -24.16 12.59
CA ASN A 60 -10.55 -25.57 12.34
C ASN A 60 -9.72 -26.48 13.25
#